data_AF-A0A382HX44-F1
#
_entry.id   AF-A0A382HX44-F1
#
_cell.length_a   1.000
_cell.length_b   1.000
_cell.length_c   1.000
_cell.angle_alpha   90.00
_cell.angle_beta   90.00
_cell.angle_gamma   90.00
#
_symmetry.space_group_name_H-M   'P 1'
#
loop_
_entity.id
_entity.type
_entity.pdbx_description
1 polymer ?
#
loop_
_entity_poly.entity_id
_entity_poly.type
_entity_poly.pdbx_seq_one_letter_code
_entity_poly.pdbx_strand_id
1 'polypeptide(L)'
;MIPKYKYQWYQQIYESMPQINEEARQYGEQLGTTKLKNDIGLYAGSSARPGNLPSYVLDEIIAANRGGKTYTVRAVEDQLREVIKDVYGDVYDAAAANTCEAALRITMETLFAPPTMRHGDIYRARVIMPYGEDYEWIGGYGRAFPPKYKNLLIDRTISGGELGVENKSLANLETLYVRMAGAKY
;
A
#
# COMPACT_ATOMS: atom_id res chain seq x y z
N MET A 1 -16.91 36.34 -9.05
CA MET A 1 -15.82 37.29 -9.32
C MET A 1 -14.51 36.54 -9.11
N ILE A 2 -13.60 36.50 -10.09
CA ILE A 2 -12.34 35.75 -9.94
C ILE A 2 -11.40 36.54 -9.01
N PRO A 3 -10.96 36.00 -7.85
CA PRO A 3 -10.12 36.73 -6.91
C PRO A 3 -8.76 37.06 -7.53
N LYS A 4 -8.29 38.30 -7.33
CA LYS A 4 -7.04 38.81 -7.91
C LYS A 4 -5.81 38.35 -7.12
N TYR A 5 -5.97 38.14 -5.81
CA TYR A 5 -4.89 37.72 -4.91
C TYR A 5 -5.33 36.54 -4.04
N LYS A 6 -4.38 35.67 -3.64
CA LYS A 6 -4.66 34.46 -2.83
C LYS A 6 -5.42 34.75 -1.54
N TYR A 7 -5.14 35.86 -0.85
CA TYR A 7 -5.83 36.19 0.39
C TYR A 7 -7.34 36.45 0.18
N GLN A 8 -7.73 37.01 -0.97
CA GLN A 8 -9.14 37.25 -1.31
C GLN A 8 -9.86 35.93 -1.57
N TRP A 9 -9.16 34.95 -2.16
CA TRP A 9 -9.69 33.60 -2.35
C TRP A 9 -9.88 32.89 -1.01
N TYR A 10 -8.89 32.94 -0.10
CA TYR A 10 -9.03 32.39 1.25
C TYR A 10 -10.17 33.05 2.03
N GLN A 11 -10.32 34.37 1.90
CA GLN A 11 -11.41 35.12 2.52
C GLN A 11 -12.79 34.67 1.99
N GLN A 12 -12.91 34.47 0.67
CA GLN A 12 -14.15 33.95 0.05
C GLN A 12 -14.50 32.54 0.55
N ILE A 13 -13.50 31.66 0.72
CA ILE A 13 -13.72 30.33 1.31
C ILE A 13 -14.20 30.46 2.75
N TYR A 14 -13.57 31.33 3.54
CA TYR A 14 -13.96 31.55 4.93
C TYR A 14 -15.40 32.07 5.05
N GLU A 15 -15.79 33.03 4.22
CA GLU A 15 -17.14 33.58 4.17
C GLU A 15 -18.18 32.54 3.68
N SER A 16 -17.79 31.66 2.76
CA SER A 16 -18.65 30.60 2.22
C SER A 16 -18.67 29.34 3.08
N MET A 17 -17.88 29.28 4.15
CA MET A 17 -17.71 28.09 4.99
C MET A 17 -19.03 27.50 5.51
N PRO A 18 -20.03 28.31 5.96
CA PRO A 18 -21.33 27.76 6.36
C PRO A 18 -22.05 27.03 5.23
N GLN A 19 -21.97 27.57 4.01
CA GLN A 19 -22.63 27.01 2.83
C GLN A 19 -21.93 25.73 2.38
N ILE A 20 -20.59 25.72 2.37
CA ILE A 20 -19.76 24.54 2.10
C ILE A 20 -20.06 23.42 3.10
N ASN A 21 -20.15 23.74 4.40
CA ASN A 21 -20.45 22.76 5.44
C ASN A 21 -21.85 22.16 5.30
N GLU A 22 -22.84 22.98 4.92
CA GLU A 22 -24.20 22.51 4.71
C GLU A 22 -24.32 21.63 3.47
N GLU A 23 -23.68 22.01 2.37
CA GLU A 23 -23.60 21.18 1.15
C GLU A 23 -22.91 19.85 1.44
N ALA A 24 -21.78 19.87 2.16
CA ALA A 24 -21.08 18.66 2.58
C ALA A 24 -21.93 17.77 3.48
N ARG A 25 -22.73 18.35 4.39
CA ARG A 25 -23.65 17.60 5.26
C ARG A 25 -24.76 16.92 4.45
N GLN A 26 -25.43 17.65 3.56
CA GLN A 26 -26.49 17.12 2.71
C GLN A 26 -25.96 16.00 1.80
N TYR A 27 -24.77 16.20 1.23
CA TYR A 27 -24.12 15.17 0.41
C TYR A 27 -23.71 13.95 1.25
N GLY A 28 -23.20 14.16 2.47
CA GLY A 28 -22.93 13.08 3.42
C GLY A 28 -24.18 12.26 3.77
N GLU A 29 -25.33 12.93 3.96
CA GLU A 29 -26.61 12.27 4.17
C GLU A 29 -27.03 11.39 2.99
N GLN A 30 -26.85 11.88 1.76
CA GLN A 30 -27.10 11.10 0.53
C GLN A 30 -26.19 9.88 0.42
N LEU A 31 -24.91 10.04 0.77
CA LEU A 31 -23.93 8.94 0.83
C LEU A 31 -24.18 7.98 2.01
N GLY A 32 -25.09 8.31 2.92
CA GLY A 32 -25.40 7.50 4.10
C GLY A 32 -24.33 7.57 5.19
N THR A 33 -23.45 8.57 5.19
CA THR A 33 -22.39 8.72 6.20
C THR A 33 -22.96 8.96 7.61
N THR A 34 -24.21 9.43 7.72
CA THR A 34 -24.94 9.53 8.98
C THR A 34 -25.14 8.17 9.67
N LYS A 35 -25.19 7.07 8.90
CA LYS A 35 -25.23 5.70 9.44
C LYS A 35 -23.90 5.28 10.06
N LEU A 36 -22.81 5.96 9.68
CA LEU A 36 -21.44 5.68 10.11
C LEU A 36 -20.97 6.64 11.21
N LYS A 37 -21.85 7.41 11.85
CA LYS A 37 -21.48 8.50 12.79
C LYS A 37 -20.47 8.11 13.88
N ASN A 38 -20.54 6.87 14.37
CA ASN A 38 -19.60 6.30 15.35
C ASN A 38 -18.67 5.24 14.74
N ASP A 39 -18.72 5.07 13.41
CA ASP A 39 -18.14 3.98 12.63
C ASP A 39 -17.39 4.45 11.37
N ILE A 40 -16.78 5.64 11.44
CA ILE A 40 -15.95 6.19 10.36
C ILE A 40 -14.51 5.69 10.51
N GLY A 41 -13.98 5.02 9.49
CA GLY A 41 -12.55 4.76 9.30
C GLY A 41 -12.00 5.67 8.20
N LEU A 42 -10.87 6.34 8.45
CA LEU A 42 -10.39 7.43 7.57
C LEU A 42 -9.32 7.02 6.54
N TYR A 43 -9.01 5.74 6.35
CA TYR A 43 -8.06 5.31 5.31
C TYR A 43 -8.07 3.80 5.02
N ALA A 44 -8.49 3.32 3.85
CA ALA A 44 -8.62 1.87 3.61
C ALA A 44 -7.27 1.09 3.71
N GLY A 45 -6.14 1.72 3.40
CA GLY A 45 -4.83 1.04 3.33
C GLY A 45 -4.10 0.85 4.66
N SER A 46 -4.46 1.62 5.71
CA SER A 46 -3.81 1.55 7.03
C SER A 46 -4.69 2.14 8.16
N SER A 47 -6.00 2.24 7.96
CA SER A 47 -6.92 2.67 9.01
C SER A 47 -6.81 1.70 10.19
N ALA A 48 -6.74 2.27 11.39
CA ALA A 48 -6.94 1.52 12.64
C ALA A 48 -8.34 0.88 12.75
N ARG A 49 -9.19 1.12 11.75
CA ARG A 49 -10.57 0.64 11.64
C ARG A 49 -10.84 0.17 10.20
N PRO A 50 -10.36 -1.03 9.80
CA PRO A 50 -10.69 -1.62 8.51
C PRO A 50 -12.18 -1.98 8.45
N GLY A 51 -12.74 -2.04 7.24
CA GLY A 51 -14.11 -2.50 7.05
C GLY A 51 -14.26 -3.97 7.44
N ASN A 52 -15.44 -4.34 7.93
CA ASN A 52 -15.76 -5.74 8.19
C ASN A 52 -15.73 -6.55 6.89
N LEU A 53 -15.22 -7.78 6.96
CA LEU A 53 -15.28 -8.71 5.84
C LEU A 53 -16.75 -9.04 5.52
N PRO A 54 -17.15 -9.06 4.24
CA PRO A 54 -18.48 -9.52 3.85
C PRO A 54 -18.73 -10.96 4.31
N SER A 55 -19.98 -11.30 4.65
CA SER A 55 -20.34 -12.64 5.13
C SER A 55 -19.91 -13.76 4.17
N TYR A 56 -20.07 -13.56 2.86
CA TYR A 56 -19.67 -14.55 1.86
C TYR A 56 -18.15 -14.82 1.81
N VAL A 57 -17.32 -13.97 2.42
CA VAL A 57 -15.87 -14.21 2.60
C VAL A 57 -15.62 -14.80 3.98
N LEU A 58 -16.19 -14.18 5.02
CA LEU A 58 -15.96 -14.57 6.41
C LEU A 58 -16.46 -15.99 6.69
N ASP A 59 -17.64 -16.35 6.18
CA ASP A 59 -18.26 -17.65 6.41
C ASP A 59 -17.41 -18.77 5.78
N GLU A 60 -16.88 -18.55 4.57
CA GLU A 60 -15.98 -19.48 3.89
C GLU A 60 -14.65 -19.64 4.64
N ILE A 61 -14.06 -18.55 5.14
CA ILE A 61 -12.86 -18.61 5.98
C ILE A 61 -13.12 -19.45 7.24
N ILE A 62 -14.25 -19.23 7.91
CA ILE A 62 -14.63 -19.97 9.12
C ILE A 62 -14.84 -21.45 8.78
N ALA A 63 -15.57 -21.76 7.70
CA ALA A 63 -15.84 -23.12 7.27
C ALA A 63 -14.54 -23.87 6.93
N ALA A 64 -13.63 -23.25 6.18
CA ALA A 64 -12.35 -23.82 5.82
C ALA A 64 -11.48 -24.14 7.06
N ASN A 65 -11.45 -23.24 8.05
CA ASN A 65 -10.66 -23.44 9.27
C ASN A 65 -11.27 -24.46 10.24
N ARG A 66 -12.60 -24.62 10.25
CA ARG A 66 -13.30 -25.58 11.12
C ARG A 66 -13.47 -26.97 10.50
N GLY A 67 -13.31 -27.10 9.19
CA GLY A 67 -13.52 -28.36 8.48
C GLY A 67 -12.48 -29.45 8.74
N GLY A 68 -11.42 -29.19 9.51
CA GLY A 68 -10.40 -30.17 9.89
C GLY A 68 -9.51 -30.67 8.73
N LYS A 69 -9.71 -30.13 7.51
CA LYS A 69 -8.95 -30.47 6.31
C LYS A 69 -8.06 -29.31 5.91
N THR A 70 -6.76 -29.49 6.01
CA THR A 70 -5.77 -28.53 5.51
C THR A 70 -5.53 -28.78 4.02
N TYR A 71 -5.68 -27.76 3.19
CA TYR A 71 -5.36 -27.84 1.77
C TYR A 71 -3.84 -27.71 1.54
N THR A 72 -3.35 -28.34 0.48
CA THR A 72 -2.00 -28.05 0.00
C THR A 72 -1.98 -26.68 -0.64
N VAL A 73 -0.85 -25.96 -0.52
CA VAL A 73 -0.69 -24.63 -1.15
C VAL A 73 -0.96 -24.69 -2.64
N ARG A 74 -0.47 -25.75 -3.31
CA ARG A 74 -0.72 -25.98 -4.74
C ARG A 74 -2.20 -26.01 -5.12
N ALA A 75 -3.05 -26.68 -4.33
CA ALA A 75 -4.48 -26.74 -4.62
C ALA A 75 -5.16 -25.37 -4.52
N VAL A 76 -4.68 -24.51 -3.62
CA VAL A 76 -5.13 -23.12 -3.49
C VAL A 76 -4.59 -22.26 -4.65
N GLU A 77 -3.33 -22.44 -5.01
CA GLU A 77 -2.70 -21.72 -6.12
C GLU A 77 -3.33 -22.05 -7.47
N ASP A 78 -3.68 -23.31 -7.72
CA ASP A 78 -4.33 -23.72 -8.97
C ASP A 78 -5.70 -23.03 -9.13
N GLN A 79 -6.51 -22.99 -8.06
CA GLN A 79 -7.79 -22.27 -8.06
C GLN A 79 -7.60 -20.74 -8.19
N LEU A 80 -6.62 -20.18 -7.49
CA LEU A 80 -6.32 -18.75 -7.59
C LEU A 80 -5.86 -18.37 -9.01
N ARG A 81 -5.07 -19.22 -9.66
CA ARG A 81 -4.61 -19.02 -11.03
C ARG A 81 -5.77 -18.96 -12.01
N GLU A 82 -6.76 -19.85 -11.87
CA GLU A 82 -7.97 -19.81 -12.69
C GLU A 82 -8.68 -18.46 -12.55
N VAL A 83 -8.92 -17.99 -11.31
CA VAL A 83 -9.54 -16.69 -11.05
C VAL A 83 -8.76 -15.54 -11.67
N ILE A 84 -7.43 -15.51 -11.50
CA ILE A 84 -6.59 -14.45 -12.06
C ILE A 84 -6.61 -14.49 -13.59
N LYS A 85 -6.56 -15.67 -14.20
CA LYS A 85 -6.61 -15.83 -15.66
C LYS A 85 -7.95 -15.45 -16.24
N ASP A 86 -9.06 -15.74 -15.56
CA ASP A 86 -10.40 -15.33 -15.99
C ASP A 86 -10.56 -13.81 -16.00
N VAL A 87 -9.92 -13.11 -15.05
CA VAL A 87 -10.02 -11.65 -14.91
C VAL A 87 -9.03 -10.91 -15.81
N TYR A 88 -7.78 -11.37 -15.90
CA TYR A 88 -6.68 -10.64 -16.55
C TYR A 88 -6.20 -11.30 -17.85
N GLY A 89 -6.56 -12.56 -18.11
CA GLY A 89 -6.19 -13.33 -19.29
C GLY A 89 -5.14 -14.41 -19.03
N ASP A 90 -5.02 -15.37 -19.95
CA ASP A 90 -4.21 -16.59 -19.79
C ASP A 90 -2.71 -16.35 -19.59
N VAL A 91 -2.20 -15.19 -20.01
CA VAL A 91 -0.79 -14.80 -19.85
C VAL A 91 -0.42 -14.44 -18.41
N TYR A 92 -1.41 -14.22 -17.54
CA TYR A 92 -1.19 -13.91 -16.12
C TYR A 92 -1.11 -15.19 -15.28
N ASP A 93 -0.46 -15.08 -14.13
CA ASP A 93 -0.34 -16.16 -13.16
C ASP A 93 -0.64 -15.64 -11.75
N ALA A 94 -0.84 -16.54 -10.80
CA ALA A 94 -1.07 -16.26 -9.41
C ALA A 94 -0.01 -16.90 -8.52
N ALA A 95 0.38 -16.17 -7.47
CA ALA A 95 1.19 -16.69 -6.38
C ALA A 95 0.42 -16.52 -5.07
N ALA A 96 0.23 -17.61 -4.32
CA ALA A 96 -0.42 -17.53 -3.02
C ALA A 96 0.56 -16.95 -1.99
N ALA A 97 0.22 -15.80 -1.41
CA ALA A 97 0.98 -15.18 -0.34
C ALA A 97 0.06 -14.83 0.83
N ASN A 98 0.58 -14.97 2.06
CA ASN A 98 -0.22 -14.76 3.27
C ASN A 98 -0.58 -13.29 3.51
N THR A 99 0.17 -12.35 2.93
CA THR A 99 -0.05 -10.91 3.04
C THR A 99 0.43 -10.19 1.77
N CYS A 100 -0.05 -8.97 1.54
CA CYS A 100 0.49 -8.09 0.50
C CYS A 100 1.98 -7.79 0.70
N GLU A 101 2.42 -7.66 1.96
CA GLU A 101 3.83 -7.45 2.29
C GLU A 101 4.69 -8.67 1.94
N ALA A 102 4.19 -9.90 2.11
CA ALA A 102 4.89 -11.11 1.68
C ALA A 102 5.01 -11.17 0.15
N ALA A 103 3.96 -10.79 -0.58
CA ALA A 103 4.02 -10.70 -2.04
C ALA A 103 5.02 -9.63 -2.52
N LEU A 104 5.07 -8.46 -1.85
CA LEU A 104 6.09 -7.44 -2.10
C LEU A 104 7.49 -8.00 -1.81
N ARG A 105 7.70 -8.67 -0.68
CA ARG A 105 9.00 -9.28 -0.34
C ARG A 105 9.48 -10.25 -1.42
N ILE A 106 8.60 -11.16 -1.87
CA ILE A 106 8.91 -12.11 -2.95
C ILE A 106 9.31 -11.37 -4.22
N THR A 107 8.54 -10.34 -4.59
CA THR A 107 8.82 -9.50 -5.77
C THR A 107 10.19 -8.84 -5.65
N MET A 108 10.49 -8.27 -4.49
CA MET A 108 11.74 -7.55 -4.28
C MET A 108 12.96 -8.48 -4.27
N GLU A 109 12.84 -9.65 -3.64
CA GLU A 109 13.89 -10.67 -3.62
C GLU A 109 14.12 -11.29 -5.00
N THR A 110 13.07 -11.45 -5.80
CA THR A 110 13.16 -12.08 -7.12
C THR A 110 13.71 -11.13 -8.19
N LEU A 111 13.26 -9.87 -8.18
CA LEU A 111 13.53 -8.94 -9.28
C LEU A 111 14.72 -8.01 -9.03
N PHE A 112 14.99 -7.64 -7.78
CA PHE A 112 15.97 -6.61 -7.45
C PHE A 112 17.10 -7.09 -6.55
N ALA A 113 16.82 -7.98 -5.60
CA ALA A 113 17.84 -8.42 -4.66
C ALA A 113 18.90 -9.29 -5.36
N PRO A 114 20.17 -9.14 -5.00
CA PRO A 114 21.21 -10.08 -5.38
C PRO A 114 20.93 -11.49 -4.81
N PRO A 115 21.36 -12.57 -5.50
CA PRO A 115 21.22 -13.93 -5.00
C PRO A 115 22.06 -14.15 -3.73
N THR A 116 21.47 -14.79 -2.73
CA THR A 116 22.10 -15.00 -1.41
C THR A 116 22.96 -16.28 -1.33
N MET A 117 22.72 -17.28 -2.18
CA MET A 117 23.31 -18.64 -2.06
C MET A 117 24.38 -18.97 -3.11
N ARG A 118 25.28 -18.05 -3.45
CA ARG A 118 26.39 -18.31 -4.38
C ARG A 118 27.74 -18.01 -3.76
N HIS A 119 28.81 -18.65 -4.28
CA HIS A 119 30.18 -18.35 -3.87
C HIS A 119 30.58 -16.93 -4.26
N GLY A 120 31.31 -16.26 -3.36
CA GLY A 120 31.81 -14.89 -3.55
C GLY A 120 31.00 -13.85 -2.77
N ASP A 121 31.42 -12.59 -2.89
CA ASP A 121 30.71 -11.48 -2.29
C ASP A 121 29.41 -11.19 -3.04
N ILE A 122 28.36 -10.91 -2.28
CA ILE A 122 27.06 -10.52 -2.83
C ILE A 122 27.26 -9.19 -3.58
N TYR A 123 26.99 -9.16 -4.89
CA TYR A 123 27.11 -7.92 -5.66
C TYR A 123 26.09 -6.88 -5.21
N ARG A 124 26.36 -5.60 -5.50
CA ARG A 124 25.44 -4.50 -5.18
C ARG A 124 24.39 -4.34 -6.28
N ALA A 125 23.11 -4.39 -5.90
CA ALA A 125 21.99 -4.08 -6.77
C ALA A 125 21.37 -2.72 -6.41
N ARG A 126 20.63 -2.13 -7.36
CA ARG A 126 19.97 -0.84 -7.19
C ARG A 126 18.58 -0.86 -7.80
N VAL A 127 17.61 -0.31 -7.08
CA VAL A 127 16.26 -0.03 -7.59
C VAL A 127 16.05 1.48 -7.63
N ILE A 128 15.45 1.96 -8.72
CA ILE A 128 15.07 3.38 -8.84
C ILE A 128 13.67 3.54 -8.26
N MET A 129 13.55 4.41 -7.26
CA MET A 129 12.28 4.75 -6.65
C MET A 129 11.91 6.21 -6.98
N PRO A 130 10.91 6.43 -7.83
CA PRO A 130 10.37 7.75 -8.03
C PRO A 130 9.79 8.32 -6.73
N TYR A 131 10.12 9.56 -6.42
CA TYR A 131 9.54 10.29 -5.29
C TYR A 131 8.07 10.58 -5.62
N GLY A 132 7.15 10.08 -4.79
CA GLY A 132 5.70 10.12 -5.03
C GLY A 132 4.89 9.81 -3.77
N GLU A 133 3.61 9.54 -3.90
CA GLU A 133 2.81 8.87 -2.86
C GLU A 133 3.16 7.37 -2.87
N ASP A 134 3.06 6.69 -1.73
CA ASP A 134 3.27 5.23 -1.62
C ASP A 134 4.69 4.71 -1.98
N TYR A 135 5.67 5.60 -2.09
CA TYR A 135 7.09 5.25 -2.34
C TYR A 135 7.68 4.34 -1.26
N GLU A 136 7.08 4.33 -0.08
CA GLU A 136 7.54 3.58 1.08
C GLU A 136 7.42 2.06 0.89
N TRP A 137 6.42 1.58 0.13
CA TRP A 137 6.13 0.15 -0.01
C TRP A 137 7.26 -0.64 -0.67
N ILE A 138 7.85 -0.11 -1.75
CA ILE A 138 9.03 -0.69 -2.41
C ILE A 138 10.32 -0.05 -1.87
N GLY A 139 10.28 1.25 -1.56
CA GLY A 139 11.48 2.03 -1.24
C GLY A 139 12.13 1.62 0.06
N GLY A 140 11.37 1.00 0.97
CA GLY A 140 11.83 0.45 2.24
C GLY A 140 12.72 -0.79 2.14
N TYR A 141 12.78 -1.46 0.98
CA TYR A 141 13.51 -2.73 0.87
C TYR A 141 15.00 -2.60 0.60
N GLY A 142 15.46 -1.46 0.12
CA GLY A 142 16.88 -1.16 -0.10
C GLY A 142 17.37 -0.10 0.87
N ARG A 143 18.70 -0.02 1.04
CA ARG A 143 19.32 1.09 1.76
C ARG A 143 19.08 2.39 0.99
N ALA A 144 18.46 3.38 1.64
CA ALA A 144 18.11 4.64 1.01
C ALA A 144 19.35 5.40 0.54
N PHE A 145 19.36 5.82 -0.74
CA PHE A 145 20.37 6.67 -1.32
C PHE A 145 19.73 7.80 -2.14
N PRO A 146 20.18 9.06 -1.97
CA PRO A 146 21.16 9.54 -0.98
C PRO A 146 20.72 9.37 0.49
N PRO A 147 21.65 9.34 1.46
CA PRO A 147 21.36 9.07 2.88
C PRO A 147 20.36 10.03 3.54
N LYS A 148 20.11 11.21 2.96
CA LYS A 148 19.10 12.17 3.46
C LYS A 148 17.68 11.59 3.47
N TYR A 149 17.43 10.55 2.69
CA TYR A 149 16.11 9.89 2.59
C TYR A 149 15.92 8.76 3.60
N LYS A 150 16.93 8.43 4.41
CA LYS A 150 16.88 7.30 5.36
C LYS A 150 15.72 7.39 6.36
N ASN A 151 15.32 8.61 6.73
CA ASN A 151 14.25 8.83 7.71
C ASN A 151 12.85 8.90 7.07
N LEU A 152 12.74 8.95 5.74
CA LEU A 152 11.44 8.99 5.07
C LEU A 152 10.62 7.72 5.27
N LEU A 153 11.29 6.61 5.60
CA LEU A 153 10.71 5.29 5.72
C LEU A 153 10.38 4.90 7.17
N ILE A 154 10.69 5.77 8.14
CA ILE A 154 10.54 5.50 9.58
C ILE A 154 9.11 5.78 10.06
N ASP A 155 8.39 6.70 9.42
CA ASP A 155 7.19 7.35 9.99
C ASP A 155 5.86 6.91 9.35
N ARG A 156 5.90 5.92 8.43
CA ARG A 156 4.72 5.47 7.70
C ARG A 156 4.61 3.96 7.83
N THR A 157 3.50 3.47 8.37
CA THR A 157 2.69 2.24 8.12
C THR A 157 3.27 0.96 7.49
N ILE A 158 4.46 0.96 6.93
CA ILE A 158 5.25 -0.21 6.62
C ILE A 158 5.89 -0.75 7.90
N SER A 159 6.18 -2.05 7.94
CA SER A 159 6.84 -2.79 9.05
C SER A 159 8.25 -2.30 9.41
N GLY A 160 8.57 -1.06 9.05
CA GLY A 160 9.76 -0.32 9.35
C GLY A 160 9.67 0.48 10.66
N GLY A 161 9.06 -0.04 11.73
CA GLY A 161 8.93 0.64 13.03
C GLY A 161 10.29 1.05 13.66
N GLU A 162 10.38 1.28 14.97
CA GLU A 162 11.70 1.59 15.59
C GLU A 162 12.77 0.47 15.38
N LEU A 163 12.34 -0.73 14.96
CA LEU A 163 13.16 -1.87 14.48
C LEU A 163 13.29 -1.97 12.94
N GLY A 164 12.82 -0.95 12.22
CA GLY A 164 12.62 -0.91 10.78
C GLY A 164 13.85 -0.74 9.92
N VAL A 165 15.00 -0.56 10.56
CA VAL A 165 16.30 -0.55 9.90
C VAL A 165 16.66 -1.96 9.40
N GLU A 166 16.13 -3.02 10.02
CA GLU A 166 16.58 -4.40 9.78
C GLU A 166 15.58 -5.27 8.99
N ASN A 167 14.25 -5.09 9.11
CA ASN A 167 13.28 -6.08 8.59
C ASN A 167 12.79 -5.90 7.14
N LYS A 168 13.14 -4.82 6.45
CA LYS A 168 12.95 -4.70 4.98
C LYS A 168 14.24 -4.63 4.19
N SER A 169 15.35 -4.23 4.82
CA SER A 169 16.64 -4.04 4.17
C SER A 169 17.20 -5.35 3.59
N LEU A 170 17.01 -5.56 2.29
CA LEU A 170 17.59 -6.66 1.55
C LEU A 170 19.10 -6.47 1.43
N ALA A 171 19.83 -7.57 1.55
CA ALA A 171 21.29 -7.58 1.51
C ALA A 171 21.78 -6.98 0.18
N ASN A 172 22.67 -5.99 0.29
CA ASN A 172 23.31 -5.30 -0.84
C ASN A 172 22.35 -4.74 -1.91
N LEU A 173 21.12 -4.39 -1.52
CA LEU A 173 20.20 -3.60 -2.33
C LEU A 173 20.21 -2.13 -1.89
N GLU A 174 20.33 -1.20 -2.83
CA GLU A 174 20.17 0.24 -2.62
C GLU A 174 18.89 0.76 -3.29
N THR A 175 18.15 1.63 -2.61
CA THR A 175 17.01 2.36 -3.19
C THR A 175 17.46 3.76 -3.59
N LEU A 176 17.50 4.03 -4.89
CA LEU A 176 17.82 5.34 -5.47
C LEU A 176 16.55 6.17 -5.57
N TYR A 177 16.40 7.15 -4.67
CA TYR A 177 15.27 8.08 -4.74
C TYR A 177 15.51 9.16 -5.78
N VAL A 178 14.61 9.24 -6.77
CA VAL A 178 14.70 10.18 -7.89
C VAL A 178 13.43 11.02 -8.00
N ARG A 179 13.56 12.26 -8.44
CA ARG A 179 12.40 13.07 -8.82
C ARG A 179 11.88 12.62 -10.17
N MET A 180 10.57 12.42 -10.30
CA MET A 180 9.91 12.22 -11.59
C MET A 180 10.01 13.48 -12.43
N ALA A 181 10.32 13.30 -13.71
CA ALA A 181 10.30 14.40 -14.66
C ALA A 181 8.88 14.98 -14.75
N GLY A 182 8.76 16.30 -14.60
CA GLY A 182 7.48 17.01 -14.70
C GLY A 182 6.63 17.07 -13.43
N ALA A 183 7.05 16.43 -12.33
CA ALA A 183 6.32 16.49 -11.07
C ALA A 183 6.53 17.84 -10.33
N LYS A 184 5.46 18.31 -9.68
CA LYS A 184 5.40 19.57 -8.91
C LYS A 184 5.42 19.26 -7.41
N TYR A 185 6.58 18.83 -6.92
CA TYR A 185 6.81 18.65 -5.48
C TYR A 185 6.98 19.99 -4.77
#